data_AF-A0A947ESX8-F1
#
_entry.id   AF-A0A947ESX8-F1
#
_cell.length_a   1.000
_cell.length_b   1.000
_cell.length_c   1.000
_cell.angle_alpha   90.00
_cell.angle_beta   90.00
_cell.angle_gamma   90.00
#
_symmetry.space_group_name_H-M   'P 1'
#
loop_
_entity.id
_entity.type
_entity.pdbx_description
1 polymer ?
#
loop_
_entity_poly.entity_id
_entity_poly.type
_entity_poly.pdbx_seq_one_letter_code
_entity_poly.pdbx_strand_id
1 'polypeptide(L)'
;MNPNVFKEVIDLGDGREISIETGKLAKQAHGSVVVQSGRCMLLCTVVSNYKSSDVDFLPLTVDYREKFAASGRYPGGFFKREARPSNGEILTMRLVDRVLRPLFPKDYHSETQVMIQLMSHDDEVMPDAMAGLAASAAIQLSDFPFECPISEVRVGRVDGKFIINPTRAQLEESDLDMVIGASADSVMMVEGEMGEISEEEMVEAIKFGHEAVKVQVAAQVKLAKAAGIKEVREYDVEPTDEDLEKRIHEMAYDKVYAVAKAGSSKHERGAAFSEIKEEILASFTEEEREELGDMISKYFAKAEKAAIRDLVLNEGIRLDGRKTDEIRPIWCEVDYLPSTHGSAIFTRGETQALATVTLGTSREANLIDMPSFEGEETFYLHYNFPPFSTGEARPIRGTSRREIGHGNLAQRALKRMIPEDCPYTVR
;
A
#
# COMPACT_ATOMS: atom_id res chain seq x y z
N MET A 1 -19.20 25.12 25.57
CA MET A 1 -17.73 25.22 25.74
C MET A 1 -17.12 25.33 24.36
N ASN A 2 -16.32 26.36 24.08
CA ASN A 2 -15.60 26.46 22.81
C ASN A 2 -14.52 25.36 22.77
N PRO A 3 -14.29 24.72 21.61
CA PRO A 3 -13.23 23.74 21.48
C PRO A 3 -11.86 24.39 21.69
N ASN A 4 -10.97 23.74 22.45
CA ASN A 4 -9.54 24.05 22.42
C ASN A 4 -8.98 23.49 21.11
N VAL A 5 -8.42 24.35 20.27
CA VAL A 5 -7.94 24.01 18.94
C VAL A 5 -6.43 24.19 18.89
N PHE A 6 -5.74 23.19 18.36
CA PHE A 6 -4.30 23.22 18.12
C PHE A 6 -4.07 23.15 16.62
N LYS A 7 -3.14 23.96 16.10
CA LYS A 7 -2.88 24.06 14.67
C LYS A 7 -1.39 24.26 14.41
N GLU A 8 -0.87 23.49 13.46
CA GLU A 8 0.47 23.67 12.90
C GLU A 8 0.36 23.96 11.40
N VAL A 9 1.32 24.72 10.87
CA VAL A 9 1.40 25.10 9.46
C VAL A 9 2.73 24.63 8.88
N ILE A 10 2.66 24.02 7.71
CA ILE A 10 3.77 23.53 6.90
C ILE A 10 3.83 24.43 5.67
N ASP A 11 4.97 25.11 5.51
CA ASP A 11 5.28 25.88 4.30
C ASP A 11 5.85 24.95 3.22
N LEU A 12 5.32 25.04 1.99
CA LEU A 12 5.82 24.27 0.84
C LEU A 12 6.95 24.99 0.09
N GLY A 13 7.28 26.24 0.47
CA GLY A 13 8.39 27.02 -0.08
C GLY A 13 8.06 27.80 -1.36
N ASP A 14 6.82 27.73 -1.84
CA ASP A 14 6.34 28.42 -3.04
C ASP A 14 5.11 29.31 -2.77
N GLY A 15 4.87 29.63 -1.50
CA GLY A 15 3.73 30.42 -1.04
C GLY A 15 2.47 29.60 -0.77
N ARG A 16 2.47 28.30 -1.08
CA ARG A 16 1.43 27.37 -0.65
C ARG A 16 1.76 26.82 0.74
N GLU A 17 0.71 26.54 1.50
CA GLU A 17 0.82 26.00 2.85
C GLU A 17 -0.13 24.81 3.03
N ILE A 18 0.25 23.90 3.93
CA ILE A 18 -0.61 22.85 4.45
C ILE A 18 -0.74 23.07 5.95
N SER A 19 -1.96 23.08 6.47
CA SER A 19 -2.20 23.17 7.90
C SER A 19 -2.81 21.89 8.46
N ILE A 20 -2.42 21.56 9.69
CA ILE A 20 -2.93 20.41 10.44
C ILE A 20 -3.58 20.93 11.72
N GLU A 21 -4.87 20.67 11.89
CA GLU A 21 -5.68 21.14 13.02
C GLU A 21 -6.27 19.97 13.80
N THR A 22 -6.31 20.05 15.13
CA THR A 22 -7.03 19.10 15.99
C THR A 22 -7.81 19.79 17.13
N GLY A 23 -8.70 19.05 17.79
CA GLY A 23 -9.46 19.51 18.96
C GLY A 23 -10.85 20.09 18.64
N LYS A 24 -11.20 20.24 17.36
CA LYS A 24 -12.51 20.76 16.92
C LYS A 24 -13.51 19.66 16.56
N LEU A 25 -13.14 18.74 15.68
CA LEU A 25 -14.01 17.69 15.14
C LEU A 25 -13.70 16.31 15.74
N ALA A 26 -14.65 15.38 15.65
CA ALA A 26 -14.48 13.95 15.95
C ALA A 26 -13.81 13.62 17.31
N LYS A 27 -14.12 14.36 18.38
CA LYS A 27 -13.52 14.24 19.71
C LYS A 27 -13.65 12.88 20.40
N GLN A 28 -14.50 11.99 19.91
CA GLN A 28 -14.66 10.64 20.43
C GLN A 28 -13.70 9.63 19.78
N ALA A 29 -13.08 9.96 18.65
CA ALA A 29 -12.05 9.14 18.06
C ALA A 29 -10.80 9.14 18.96
N HIS A 30 -9.99 8.08 18.90
CA HIS A 30 -8.73 8.06 19.65
C HIS A 30 -7.77 9.11 19.11
N GLY A 31 -7.81 9.40 17.81
CA GLY A 31 -7.13 10.53 17.21
C GLY A 31 -7.95 11.13 16.07
N SER A 32 -7.86 12.44 15.88
CA SER A 32 -8.49 13.12 14.74
C SER A 32 -7.76 14.39 14.34
N VAL A 33 -7.70 14.64 13.04
CA VAL A 33 -7.14 15.87 12.48
C VAL A 33 -7.95 16.35 11.28
N VAL A 34 -7.89 17.65 11.05
CA VAL A 34 -8.25 18.27 9.78
C VAL A 34 -6.95 18.73 9.11
N VAL A 35 -6.68 18.22 7.92
CA VAL A 35 -5.60 18.71 7.06
C VAL A 35 -6.19 19.61 6.00
N GLN A 36 -5.62 20.79 5.80
CA GLN A 36 -6.12 21.77 4.84
C GLN A 36 -4.99 22.40 4.03
N SER A 37 -5.16 22.47 2.71
CA SER A 37 -4.38 23.32 1.81
C SER A 37 -5.32 24.00 0.82
N GLY A 38 -5.20 25.32 0.66
CA GLY A 38 -6.21 26.11 -0.05
C GLY A 38 -7.61 25.88 0.56
N ARG A 39 -8.58 25.52 -0.29
CA ARG A 39 -9.95 25.11 0.10
C ARG A 39 -10.09 23.59 0.26
N CYS A 40 -9.05 22.81 -0.04
CA CYS A 40 -9.10 21.36 0.08
C CYS A 40 -8.94 20.98 1.55
N MET A 41 -9.92 20.27 2.10
CA MET A 41 -9.94 19.86 3.50
C MET A 41 -10.20 18.36 3.63
N LEU A 42 -9.30 17.67 4.32
CA LEU A 42 -9.47 16.27 4.72
C LEU A 42 -9.75 16.18 6.22
N LEU A 43 -10.78 15.43 6.61
CA LEU A 43 -10.95 14.97 7.98
C LEU A 43 -10.41 13.54 8.08
N CYS A 44 -9.43 13.33 8.95
CA CYS A 44 -8.94 11.99 9.28
C CYS A 44 -9.27 11.67 10.74
N THR A 45 -9.76 10.45 10.97
CA THR A 45 -10.04 9.91 12.31
C THR A 45 -9.49 8.50 12.43
N VAL A 46 -8.98 8.17 13.62
CA VAL A 46 -8.48 6.84 13.92
C VAL A 46 -9.11 6.25 15.17
N VAL A 47 -9.49 4.98 15.09
CA VAL A 47 -10.07 4.21 16.19
C VAL A 47 -9.43 2.82 16.20
N SER A 48 -9.10 2.32 17.39
CA SER A 48 -8.59 0.96 17.59
C SER A 48 -9.24 0.39 18.84
N ASN A 49 -9.73 -0.84 18.77
CA ASN A 49 -10.31 -1.50 19.92
C ASN A 49 -9.28 -1.69 21.03
N TYR A 50 -9.72 -1.61 22.30
CA TYR A 50 -8.85 -1.88 23.45
C TYR A 50 -8.60 -3.38 23.66
N LYS A 51 -9.48 -4.23 23.14
CA LYS A 51 -9.34 -5.69 23.18
C LYS A 51 -8.86 -6.20 21.83
N SER A 52 -7.95 -7.15 21.87
CA SER A 52 -7.48 -7.85 20.69
C SER A 52 -8.60 -8.69 20.07
N SER A 53 -8.55 -8.82 18.75
CA SER A 53 -9.42 -9.74 18.01
C SER A 53 -8.77 -11.11 17.92
N ASP A 54 -9.59 -12.14 17.74
CA ASP A 54 -9.15 -13.54 17.61
C ASP A 54 -8.65 -13.85 16.19
N VAL A 55 -7.72 -13.03 15.69
CA VAL A 55 -7.13 -13.17 14.35
C VAL A 55 -5.62 -13.05 14.41
N ASP A 56 -4.93 -13.83 13.60
CA ASP A 56 -3.46 -13.96 13.55
C ASP A 56 -2.76 -12.88 12.72
N PHE A 57 -3.47 -11.79 12.37
CA PHE A 57 -2.96 -10.69 11.55
C PHE A 57 -3.39 -9.34 12.09
N LEU A 58 -2.73 -8.26 11.63
CA LEU A 58 -3.13 -6.89 11.93
C LEU A 58 -4.45 -6.53 11.20
N PRO A 59 -5.59 -6.35 11.90
CA PRO A 59 -6.87 -6.00 11.31
C PRO A 59 -6.95 -4.48 11.08
N LEU A 60 -6.05 -3.97 10.23
CA LEU A 60 -6.01 -2.57 9.82
C LEU A 60 -6.88 -2.34 8.58
N THR A 61 -7.84 -1.44 8.72
CA THR A 61 -8.67 -0.92 7.63
C THR A 61 -8.40 0.56 7.41
N VAL A 62 -7.86 0.90 6.24
CA VAL A 62 -7.82 2.28 5.73
C VAL A 62 -9.00 2.48 4.77
N ASP A 63 -9.85 3.46 5.05
CA ASP A 63 -10.99 3.88 4.21
C ASP A 63 -10.86 5.37 3.88
N TYR A 64 -10.56 5.68 2.62
CA TYR A 64 -10.52 7.03 2.07
C TYR A 64 -11.77 7.27 1.23
N ARG A 65 -12.49 8.37 1.48
CA ARG A 65 -13.74 8.70 0.78
C ARG A 65 -13.80 10.14 0.32
N GLU A 66 -14.20 10.35 -0.92
CA GLU A 66 -14.56 11.65 -1.45
C GLU A 66 -16.07 11.83 -1.43
N LYS A 67 -16.56 12.78 -0.62
CA LYS A 67 -17.98 13.11 -0.59
C LYS A 67 -18.29 14.09 -1.72
N PHE A 68 -19.35 13.84 -2.50
CA PHE A 68 -19.76 14.78 -3.56
C PHE A 68 -20.18 16.14 -3.00
N ALA A 69 -20.68 16.15 -1.76
CA ALA A 69 -20.96 17.39 -1.03
C ALA A 69 -19.72 18.27 -0.83
N ALA A 70 -18.49 17.71 -0.85
CA ALA A 70 -17.25 18.48 -0.73
C ALA A 70 -17.03 19.45 -1.90
N SER A 71 -17.55 19.12 -3.09
CA SER A 71 -17.58 20.00 -4.27
C SER A 71 -18.97 20.58 -4.55
N GLY A 72 -19.93 20.45 -3.61
CA GLY A 72 -21.30 20.95 -3.77
C GLY A 72 -22.11 20.21 -4.85
N ARG A 73 -21.73 18.98 -5.20
CA ARG A 73 -22.35 18.17 -6.25
C ARG A 73 -23.23 17.06 -5.66
N TYR A 74 -24.14 16.54 -6.46
CA TYR A 74 -24.87 15.30 -6.15
C TYR A 74 -24.13 14.10 -6.75
N PRO A 75 -24.06 12.95 -6.06
CA PRO A 75 -23.57 11.72 -6.66
C PRO A 75 -24.36 11.36 -7.93
N GLY A 76 -23.65 10.82 -8.92
CA GLY A 76 -24.24 10.21 -10.11
C GLY A 76 -25.19 9.04 -9.78
N GLY A 77 -25.93 8.58 -10.79
CA GLY A 77 -26.81 7.41 -10.68
C GLY A 77 -28.17 7.65 -10.01
N PHE A 78 -28.90 6.56 -9.78
CA PHE A 78 -30.31 6.57 -9.32
C PHE A 78 -30.46 6.86 -7.83
N PHE A 79 -29.59 6.29 -6.98
CA PHE A 79 -29.72 6.34 -5.52
C PHE A 79 -29.23 7.64 -4.89
N LYS A 80 -28.54 8.50 -5.65
CA LYS A 80 -28.00 9.81 -5.19
C LYS A 80 -27.22 9.72 -3.87
N ARG A 81 -26.44 8.66 -3.72
CA ARG A 81 -25.66 8.34 -2.52
C ARG A 81 -24.36 7.67 -2.90
N GLU A 82 -23.27 8.05 -2.24
CA GLU A 82 -21.98 7.40 -2.36
C GLU A 82 -22.06 5.96 -1.86
N ALA A 83 -21.60 5.01 -2.66
CA ALA A 83 -21.73 3.58 -2.39
C ALA A 83 -20.35 2.90 -2.37
N ARG A 84 -20.08 2.05 -3.36
CA ARG A 84 -18.79 1.37 -3.50
C ARG A 84 -17.71 2.43 -3.79
N PRO A 85 -16.52 2.33 -3.17
CA PRO A 85 -15.45 3.26 -3.46
C PRO A 85 -14.96 3.13 -4.92
N SER A 86 -14.57 4.26 -5.50
CA SER A 86 -13.99 4.36 -6.84
C SER A 86 -12.60 3.73 -6.88
N ASN A 87 -12.07 3.53 -8.10
CA ASN A 87 -10.69 3.08 -8.27
C ASN A 87 -9.69 4.08 -7.65
N GLY A 88 -9.91 5.38 -7.85
CA GLY A 88 -9.08 6.44 -7.24
C GLY A 88 -9.08 6.35 -5.72
N GLU A 89 -10.24 6.22 -5.09
CA GLU A 89 -10.35 6.08 -3.64
C GLU A 89 -9.63 4.83 -3.12
N ILE A 90 -9.80 3.68 -3.81
CA ILE A 90 -9.12 2.43 -3.46
C ILE A 90 -7.60 2.54 -3.61
N LEU A 91 -7.11 3.24 -4.63
CA LEU A 91 -5.68 3.46 -4.84
C LEU A 91 -5.10 4.34 -3.72
N THR A 92 -5.80 5.40 -3.32
CA THR A 92 -5.41 6.25 -2.17
C THR A 92 -5.39 5.45 -0.87
N MET A 93 -6.40 4.61 -0.60
CA MET A 93 -6.39 3.71 0.57
C MET A 93 -5.14 2.82 0.59
N ARG A 94 -4.72 2.32 -0.57
CA ARG A 94 -3.55 1.43 -0.69
C ARG A 94 -2.24 2.15 -0.49
N LEU A 95 -2.10 3.40 -0.94
CA LEU A 95 -0.91 4.21 -0.70
C LEU A 95 -0.69 4.33 0.82
N VAL A 96 -1.70 4.83 1.51
CA VAL A 96 -1.66 5.04 2.97
C VAL A 96 -1.46 3.73 3.74
N ASP A 97 -2.19 2.66 3.41
CA ASP A 97 -2.06 1.36 4.10
C ASP A 97 -0.66 0.77 3.99
N ARG A 98 0.01 0.91 2.83
CA ARG A 98 1.36 0.38 2.60
C ARG A 98 2.41 1.04 3.48
N VAL A 99 2.26 2.32 3.81
CA VAL A 99 3.22 3.06 4.64
C VAL A 99 2.93 2.85 6.13
N LEU A 100 1.65 2.81 6.52
CA LEU A 100 1.28 2.66 7.93
C LEU A 100 1.47 1.23 8.45
N ARG A 101 1.08 0.22 7.67
CA ARG A 101 1.00 -1.17 8.12
C ARG A 101 2.30 -1.73 8.74
N PRO A 102 3.50 -1.46 8.20
CA PRO A 102 4.75 -1.98 8.77
C PRO A 102 5.13 -1.37 10.13
N LEU A 103 4.51 -0.25 10.52
CA LEU A 103 4.88 0.53 11.71
C LEU A 103 4.05 0.19 12.95
N PHE A 104 3.04 -0.65 12.79
CA PHE A 104 2.38 -1.29 13.92
C PHE A 104 3.24 -2.47 14.41
N PRO A 105 3.22 -2.79 15.72
CA PRO A 105 3.82 -4.01 16.22
C PRO A 105 3.30 -5.24 15.47
N LYS A 106 4.18 -6.23 15.27
CA LYS A 106 3.85 -7.44 14.48
C LYS A 106 2.74 -8.28 15.11
N ASP A 107 2.60 -8.19 16.42
CA ASP A 107 1.65 -8.88 17.29
C ASP A 107 0.45 -8.00 17.65
N TYR A 108 0.23 -6.90 16.93
CA TYR A 108 -0.89 -6.01 17.20
C TYR A 108 -2.17 -6.52 16.52
N HIS A 109 -3.04 -7.16 17.30
CA HIS A 109 -4.27 -7.80 16.82
C HIS A 109 -5.56 -7.01 17.11
N SER A 110 -5.45 -5.76 17.57
CA SER A 110 -6.60 -4.89 17.79
C SER A 110 -7.15 -4.36 16.47
N GLU A 111 -8.45 -4.53 16.24
CA GLU A 111 -9.12 -3.98 15.05
C GLU A 111 -8.95 -2.46 15.01
N THR A 112 -8.32 -1.99 13.94
CA THR A 112 -7.89 -0.60 13.78
C THR A 112 -8.48 -0.03 12.49
N GLN A 113 -9.13 1.13 12.60
CA GLN A 113 -9.73 1.83 11.47
C GLN A 113 -9.13 3.22 11.34
N VAL A 114 -8.68 3.53 10.13
CA VAL A 114 -8.23 4.85 9.69
C VAL A 114 -9.21 5.34 8.63
N MET A 115 -10.02 6.34 8.98
CA MET A 115 -11.02 6.90 8.07
C MET A 115 -10.60 8.30 7.64
N ILE A 116 -10.49 8.52 6.33
CA ILE A 116 -10.09 9.79 5.72
C ILE A 116 -11.22 10.23 4.80
N GLN A 117 -11.68 11.47 4.95
CA GLN A 117 -12.80 12.00 4.17
C GLN A 117 -12.45 13.35 3.57
N LEU A 118 -12.64 13.51 2.26
CA LEU A 118 -12.67 14.82 1.62
C LEU A 118 -13.94 15.56 2.07
N MET A 119 -13.73 16.67 2.78
CA MET A 119 -14.78 17.50 3.35
C MET A 119 -15.03 18.78 2.55
N SER A 120 -14.00 19.27 1.87
CA SER A 120 -14.06 20.44 1.00
C SER A 120 -13.07 20.25 -0.14
N HIS A 121 -13.47 20.54 -1.37
CA HIS A 121 -12.66 20.38 -2.58
C HIS A 121 -12.00 21.71 -2.98
N ASP A 122 -10.81 21.62 -3.58
CA ASP A 122 -10.15 22.73 -4.28
C ASP A 122 -9.59 22.19 -5.60
N ASP A 123 -9.87 22.89 -6.70
CA ASP A 123 -9.49 22.48 -8.05
C ASP A 123 -7.97 22.41 -8.25
N GLU A 124 -7.22 23.21 -7.48
CA GLU A 124 -5.76 23.28 -7.57
C GLU A 124 -5.04 22.33 -6.61
N VAL A 125 -5.76 21.61 -5.75
CA VAL A 125 -5.14 20.75 -4.73
C VAL A 125 -5.62 19.32 -4.88
N MET A 126 -4.67 18.42 -5.13
CA MET A 126 -4.95 16.99 -5.15
C MET A 126 -5.01 16.42 -3.72
N PRO A 127 -6.16 15.86 -3.29
CA PRO A 127 -6.34 15.48 -1.89
C PRO A 127 -5.58 14.21 -1.50
N ASP A 128 -5.33 13.30 -2.44
CA ASP A 128 -4.59 12.06 -2.20
C ASP A 128 -3.15 12.32 -1.71
N ALA A 129 -2.51 13.40 -2.18
CA ALA A 129 -1.17 13.82 -1.74
C ALA A 129 -1.09 14.21 -0.26
N MET A 130 -2.22 14.43 0.42
CA MET A 130 -2.28 14.77 1.86
C MET A 130 -2.86 13.65 2.72
N ALA A 131 -3.27 12.52 2.12
CA ALA A 131 -3.97 11.45 2.83
C ALA A 131 -3.04 10.76 3.86
N GLY A 132 -1.81 10.41 3.48
CA GLY A 132 -0.82 9.82 4.39
C GLY A 132 -0.43 10.76 5.54
N LEU A 133 -0.26 12.06 5.26
CA LEU A 133 -0.04 13.09 6.28
C LEU A 133 -1.19 13.13 7.30
N ALA A 134 -2.44 13.14 6.82
CA ALA A 134 -3.61 13.20 7.68
C ALA A 134 -3.74 11.94 8.55
N ALA A 135 -3.48 10.76 7.98
CA ALA A 135 -3.51 9.49 8.68
C ALA A 135 -2.46 9.41 9.78
N SER A 136 -1.20 9.71 9.46
CA SER A 136 -0.12 9.71 10.44
C SER A 136 -0.36 10.73 11.55
N ALA A 137 -0.76 11.95 11.20
CA ALA A 137 -1.05 12.99 12.19
C ALA A 137 -2.18 12.59 13.16
N ALA A 138 -3.23 11.92 12.67
CA ALA A 138 -4.29 11.39 13.53
C ALA A 138 -3.77 10.28 14.46
N ILE A 139 -2.92 9.37 13.97
CA ILE A 139 -2.32 8.31 14.80
C ILE A 139 -1.43 8.92 15.90
N GLN A 140 -0.64 9.95 15.60
CA GLN A 140 0.21 10.63 16.59
C GLN A 140 -0.58 11.34 17.72
N LEU A 141 -1.87 11.58 17.52
CA LEU A 141 -2.78 12.13 18.55
C LEU A 141 -3.56 11.04 19.30
N SER A 142 -3.37 9.78 18.90
CA SER A 142 -3.93 8.61 19.56
C SER A 142 -2.95 8.04 20.60
N ASP A 143 -3.42 7.01 21.28
CA ASP A 143 -2.68 6.18 22.23
C ASP A 143 -2.22 4.86 21.58
N PHE A 144 -2.21 4.74 20.24
CA PHE A 144 -1.85 3.50 19.57
C PHE A 144 -0.35 3.21 19.66
N PRO A 145 0.06 1.93 19.76
CA PRO A 145 1.46 1.58 19.56
C PRO A 145 1.82 1.74 18.08
N PHE A 146 2.67 2.73 17.77
CA PHE A 146 3.08 3.06 16.41
C PHE A 146 4.53 3.55 16.42
N GLU A 147 5.39 2.93 15.61
CA GLU A 147 6.85 3.06 15.72
C GLU A 147 7.34 4.51 15.50
N CYS A 148 6.87 5.17 14.44
CA CYS A 148 7.27 6.55 14.13
C CYS A 148 6.24 7.26 13.25
N PRO A 149 6.11 8.60 13.33
CA PRO A 149 5.32 9.35 12.36
C PRO A 149 5.88 9.22 10.94
N ILE A 150 4.99 9.23 9.96
CA ILE A 150 5.31 9.24 8.53
C ILE A 150 4.62 10.41 7.84
N SER A 151 5.01 10.64 6.60
CA SER A 151 4.16 11.40 5.68
C SER A 151 4.26 10.86 4.27
N GLU A 152 3.35 11.33 3.43
CA GLU A 152 3.35 11.09 1.99
C GLU A 152 3.37 12.44 1.27
N VAL A 153 4.18 12.53 0.21
CA VAL A 153 4.20 13.69 -0.69
C VAL A 153 4.18 13.21 -2.12
N ARG A 154 3.59 14.02 -3.01
CA ARG A 154 3.69 13.83 -4.45
C ARG A 154 4.81 14.72 -5.00
N VAL A 155 5.63 14.19 -5.90
CA VAL A 155 6.70 14.90 -6.59
C VAL A 155 6.41 14.88 -8.08
N GLY A 156 6.35 16.07 -8.67
CA GLY A 156 6.37 16.24 -10.12
C GLY A 156 7.57 17.08 -10.56
N ARG A 157 7.74 17.25 -11.86
CA ARG A 157 8.83 18.02 -12.46
C ARG A 157 8.32 18.87 -13.61
N VAL A 158 8.39 20.19 -13.46
CA VAL A 158 7.99 21.15 -14.50
C VAL A 158 9.19 22.05 -14.81
N ASP A 159 9.47 22.29 -16.09
CA ASP A 159 10.65 23.05 -16.55
C ASP A 159 11.98 22.57 -15.92
N GLY A 160 12.11 21.26 -15.74
CA GLY A 160 13.29 20.62 -15.14
C GLY A 160 13.44 20.84 -13.63
N LYS A 161 12.43 21.38 -12.94
CA LYS A 161 12.44 21.63 -11.49
C LYS A 161 11.43 20.75 -10.78
N PHE A 162 11.87 20.11 -9.68
CA PHE A 162 10.96 19.34 -8.84
C PHE A 162 9.99 20.24 -8.06
N ILE A 163 8.75 19.78 -7.94
CA ILE A 163 7.67 20.46 -7.23
C ILE A 163 7.01 19.47 -6.28
N ILE A 164 6.79 19.89 -5.02
CA ILE A 164 6.03 19.12 -4.03
C ILE A 164 4.54 19.38 -4.22
N ASN A 165 3.75 18.32 -4.19
CA ASN A 165 2.30 18.32 -4.32
C ASN A 165 1.83 19.22 -5.47
N PRO A 166 2.29 18.98 -6.72
CA PRO A 166 1.90 19.77 -7.88
C PRO A 166 0.38 19.78 -8.09
N THR A 167 -0.14 20.82 -8.73
CA THR A 167 -1.54 20.85 -9.18
C THR A 167 -1.75 19.87 -10.34
N ARG A 168 -3.00 19.56 -10.69
CA ARG A 168 -3.30 18.69 -11.84
C ARG A 168 -2.72 19.25 -13.14
N ALA A 169 -2.87 20.55 -13.37
CA ALA A 169 -2.32 21.23 -14.55
C ALA A 169 -0.78 21.13 -14.61
N GLN A 170 -0.11 21.28 -13.47
CA GLN A 170 1.35 21.09 -13.40
C GLN A 170 1.78 19.64 -13.68
N LEU A 171 0.97 18.65 -13.28
CA LEU A 171 1.25 17.24 -13.57
C LEU A 171 1.07 16.89 -15.05
N GLU A 172 0.17 17.57 -15.76
CA GLU A 172 0.02 17.39 -17.21
C GLU A 172 1.28 17.81 -17.99
N GLU A 173 1.98 18.84 -17.51
CA GLU A 173 3.27 19.29 -18.04
C GLU A 173 4.46 18.48 -17.50
N SER A 174 4.22 17.59 -16.55
CA SER A 174 5.26 16.86 -15.84
C SER A 174 5.64 15.57 -16.54
N ASP A 175 6.93 15.30 -16.65
CA ASP A 175 7.47 14.00 -17.05
C ASP A 175 7.56 13.00 -15.88
N LEU A 176 7.17 13.44 -14.68
CA LEU A 176 7.29 12.69 -13.43
C LEU A 176 6.02 12.81 -12.57
N ASP A 177 5.51 11.71 -12.05
CA ASP A 177 4.48 11.71 -11.02
C ASP A 177 4.78 10.63 -9.98
N MET A 178 5.34 11.00 -8.83
CA MET A 178 5.76 10.06 -7.78
C MET A 178 5.15 10.40 -6.44
N VAL A 179 4.42 9.47 -5.84
CA VAL A 179 4.05 9.53 -4.42
C VAL A 179 5.10 8.79 -3.61
N ILE A 180 5.67 9.49 -2.63
CA ILE A 180 6.74 9.00 -1.77
C ILE A 180 6.24 9.01 -0.34
N GLY A 181 6.19 7.83 0.28
CA GLY A 181 5.87 7.62 1.69
C GLY A 181 7.12 7.31 2.50
N ALA A 182 7.37 8.09 3.55
CA ALA A 182 8.59 7.97 4.35
C ALA A 182 8.38 8.40 5.81
N SER A 183 9.27 7.95 6.69
CA SER A 183 9.50 8.58 7.99
C SER A 183 10.57 9.67 7.87
N ALA A 184 10.92 10.30 8.99
CA ALA A 184 12.04 11.25 9.01
C ALA A 184 13.38 10.62 8.57
N ASP A 185 13.57 9.33 8.85
CA ASP A 185 14.85 8.65 8.69
C ASP A 185 14.91 7.72 7.47
N SER A 186 13.77 7.19 7.01
CA SER A 186 13.76 6.15 5.97
C SER A 186 12.58 6.27 5.02
N VAL A 187 12.85 6.01 3.73
CA VAL A 187 11.84 5.88 2.68
C VAL A 187 11.24 4.47 2.74
N MET A 188 9.91 4.40 2.75
CA MET A 188 9.18 3.13 2.94
C MET A 188 8.42 2.70 1.68
N MET A 189 7.90 3.68 0.93
CA MET A 189 7.03 3.41 -0.21
C MET A 189 7.28 4.45 -1.30
N VAL A 190 7.34 3.97 -2.54
CA VAL A 190 7.38 4.79 -3.74
C VAL A 190 6.38 4.19 -4.72
N GLU A 191 5.52 5.03 -5.29
CA GLU A 191 4.56 4.66 -6.33
C GLU A 191 4.47 5.81 -7.33
N GLY A 192 4.56 5.55 -8.63
CA GLY A 192 4.51 6.63 -9.62
C GLY A 192 4.47 6.19 -11.07
N GLU A 193 4.45 7.15 -11.97
CA GLU A 193 4.66 7.01 -13.42
C GLU A 193 5.66 8.05 -13.92
N MET A 194 6.48 7.68 -14.91
CA MET A 194 7.55 8.54 -15.43
C MET A 194 7.67 8.42 -16.95
N GLY A 195 8.06 9.51 -17.61
CA GLY A 195 8.38 9.56 -19.03
C GLY A 195 9.83 9.17 -19.31
N GLU A 196 10.17 7.88 -19.11
CA GLU A 196 11.48 7.31 -19.43
C GLU A 196 12.68 8.09 -18.83
N ILE A 197 12.55 8.53 -17.57
CA ILE A 197 13.64 9.18 -16.83
C ILE A 197 14.75 8.20 -16.47
N SER A 198 15.96 8.70 -16.22
CA SER A 198 17.08 7.92 -15.71
C SER A 198 16.91 7.49 -14.25
N GLU A 199 17.62 6.44 -13.84
CA GLU A 199 17.67 6.00 -12.45
C GLU A 199 18.23 7.08 -11.52
N GLU A 200 19.21 7.87 -11.97
CA GLU A 200 19.75 9.00 -11.19
C GLU A 200 18.67 10.05 -10.90
N GLU A 201 17.90 10.47 -11.91
CA GLU A 201 16.81 11.43 -11.75
C GLU A 201 15.72 10.91 -10.79
N MET A 202 15.42 9.61 -10.86
CA MET A 202 14.47 8.98 -9.94
C MET A 202 14.96 9.06 -8.49
N VAL A 203 16.24 8.79 -8.24
CA VAL A 203 16.84 8.89 -6.90
C VAL A 203 16.84 10.34 -6.39
N GLU A 204 17.09 11.31 -7.26
CA GLU A 204 17.00 12.74 -6.91
C GLU A 204 15.59 13.17 -6.54
N ALA A 205 14.58 12.74 -7.29
CA ALA A 205 13.17 12.98 -6.97
C ALA A 205 12.78 12.37 -5.62
N ILE A 206 13.24 11.15 -5.33
CA ILE A 206 13.00 10.49 -4.04
C ILE A 206 13.61 11.29 -2.89
N LYS A 207 14.85 11.75 -3.04
CA LYS A 207 15.52 12.60 -2.03
C LYS A 207 14.78 13.92 -1.82
N PHE A 208 14.37 14.57 -2.90
CA PHE A 208 13.62 15.83 -2.84
C PHE A 208 12.29 15.66 -2.09
N GLY A 209 11.53 14.59 -2.39
CA GLY A 209 10.31 14.27 -1.65
C GLY A 209 10.58 13.94 -0.17
N HIS A 210 11.65 13.21 0.14
CA HIS A 210 11.99 12.85 1.53
C HIS A 210 12.29 14.08 2.39
N GLU A 211 12.96 15.10 1.85
CA GLU A 211 13.19 16.36 2.57
C GLU A 211 11.87 17.07 2.94
N ALA A 212 10.89 17.08 2.04
CA ALA A 212 9.56 17.61 2.34
C ALA A 212 8.85 16.78 3.42
N VAL A 213 8.94 15.44 3.36
CA VAL A 213 8.37 14.56 4.39
C VAL A 213 8.93 14.85 5.79
N LYS A 214 10.23 15.11 5.92
CA LYS A 214 10.85 15.46 7.22
C LYS A 214 10.21 16.71 7.84
N VAL A 215 9.93 17.73 7.02
CA VAL A 215 9.23 18.95 7.48
C VAL A 215 7.82 18.62 7.96
N GLN A 216 7.09 17.80 7.20
CA GLN A 216 5.73 17.40 7.58
C GLN A 216 5.70 16.56 8.86
N VAL A 217 6.63 15.62 9.04
CA VAL A 217 6.79 14.82 10.27
C VAL A 217 7.10 15.72 11.46
N ALA A 218 7.98 16.71 11.30
CA ALA A 218 8.30 17.66 12.37
C ALA A 218 7.07 18.47 12.82
N ALA A 219 6.19 18.87 11.88
CA ALA A 219 4.94 19.56 12.19
C ALA A 219 3.96 18.66 12.96
N GLN A 220 3.83 17.37 12.58
CA GLN A 220 3.00 16.41 13.32
C GLN A 220 3.46 16.26 14.77
N VAL A 221 4.77 16.13 14.99
CA VAL A 221 5.33 16.01 16.34
C VAL A 221 5.08 17.27 17.18
N LYS A 222 5.20 18.47 16.58
CA LYS A 222 4.86 19.73 17.25
C LYS A 222 3.38 19.78 17.63
N LEU A 223 2.48 19.41 16.71
CA LEU A 223 1.04 19.38 16.95
C LEU A 223 0.69 18.43 18.11
N ALA A 224 1.24 17.21 18.10
CA ALA A 224 1.00 16.22 19.15
C ALA A 224 1.49 16.72 20.52
N LYS A 225 2.66 17.37 20.57
CA LYS A 225 3.18 18.02 21.79
C LYS A 225 2.26 19.13 22.29
N ALA A 226 1.77 19.99 21.40
CA ALA A 226 0.88 21.08 21.75
C ALA A 226 -0.48 20.59 22.25
N ALA A 227 -1.04 19.56 21.61
CA ALA A 227 -2.32 18.95 21.98
C ALA A 227 -2.27 18.08 23.24
N GLY A 228 -1.06 17.71 23.69
CA GLY A 228 -0.83 16.79 24.79
C GLY A 228 -0.72 15.35 24.29
N ILE A 229 0.52 14.85 24.20
CA ILE A 229 0.80 13.47 23.81
C ILE A 229 0.12 12.52 24.80
N LYS A 230 -0.64 11.56 24.27
CA LYS A 230 -1.24 10.50 25.09
C LYS A 230 -0.20 9.45 25.40
N GLU A 231 -0.30 8.85 26.58
CA GLU A 231 0.45 7.66 26.89
C GLU A 231 0.06 6.54 25.92
N VAL A 232 1.05 5.83 25.38
CA VAL A 232 0.81 4.68 24.50
C VAL A 232 0.13 3.60 25.33
N ARG A 233 -1.00 3.09 24.84
CA ARG A 233 -1.76 2.06 25.54
C ARG A 233 -0.97 0.76 25.62
N GLU A 234 -1.11 0.05 26.73
CA GLU A 234 -0.77 -1.37 26.80
C GLU A 234 -1.76 -2.17 25.94
N TYR A 235 -1.29 -3.26 25.34
CA TYR A 235 -2.09 -4.18 24.53
C TYR A 235 -1.71 -5.62 24.85
N ASP A 236 -2.56 -6.58 24.47
CA ASP A 236 -2.28 -8.00 24.68
C ASP A 236 -1.11 -8.41 23.79
N VAL A 237 0.06 -8.63 24.39
CA VAL A 237 1.25 -9.14 23.71
C VAL A 237 1.12 -10.64 23.56
N GLU A 238 1.49 -11.18 22.40
CA GLU A 238 1.49 -12.63 22.21
C GLU A 238 2.48 -13.30 23.18
N PRO A 239 2.11 -14.43 23.83
CA PRO A 239 3.01 -15.16 24.70
C PRO A 239 4.24 -15.61 23.90
N THR A 240 5.41 -15.58 24.56
CA THR A 240 6.68 -16.03 23.98
C THR A 240 7.35 -17.03 24.89
N ASP A 241 7.94 -18.07 24.29
CA ASP A 241 8.77 -19.07 24.92
C ASP A 241 10.09 -19.18 24.15
N GLU A 242 11.13 -18.55 24.68
CA GLU A 242 12.45 -18.50 24.03
C GLU A 242 13.13 -19.88 23.96
N ASP A 243 12.87 -20.77 24.92
CA ASP A 243 13.48 -22.10 24.95
C ASP A 243 12.81 -23.01 23.92
N LEU A 244 11.49 -22.91 23.78
CA LEU A 244 10.75 -23.55 22.68
C LEU A 244 11.19 -23.00 21.32
N GLU A 245 11.36 -21.69 21.18
CA GLU A 245 11.84 -21.07 19.94
C GLU A 245 13.22 -21.63 19.54
N LYS A 246 14.18 -21.66 20.49
CA LYS A 246 15.51 -22.23 20.25
C LYS A 246 15.44 -23.70 19.87
N ARG A 247 14.66 -24.50 20.60
CA ARG A 247 14.47 -25.93 20.30
C ARG A 247 13.95 -26.15 18.89
N ILE A 248 12.93 -25.39 18.47
CA ILE A 248 12.38 -25.50 17.11
C ILE A 248 13.38 -25.03 16.07
N HIS A 249 14.11 -23.96 16.35
CA HIS A 249 15.15 -23.46 15.45
C HIS A 249 16.22 -24.53 15.21
N GLU A 250 16.75 -25.16 16.25
CA GLU A 250 17.75 -26.23 16.16
C GLU A 250 17.22 -27.44 15.36
N MET A 251 15.93 -27.77 15.47
CA MET A 251 15.31 -28.86 14.74
C MET A 251 15.02 -28.53 13.26
N ALA A 252 14.71 -27.27 12.96
CA ALA A 252 14.23 -26.84 11.64
C ALA A 252 15.34 -26.28 10.74
N TYR A 253 16.23 -25.44 11.29
CA TYR A 253 17.06 -24.52 10.50
C TYR A 253 17.89 -25.24 9.45
N ASP A 254 18.70 -26.22 9.83
CA ASP A 254 19.60 -26.93 8.90
C ASP A 254 18.81 -27.72 7.84
N LYS A 255 17.67 -28.31 8.22
CA LYS A 255 16.78 -29.03 7.30
C LYS A 255 16.18 -28.09 6.27
N VAL A 256 15.64 -26.95 6.72
CA VAL A 256 15.10 -25.92 5.83
C VAL A 256 16.19 -25.38 4.92
N TYR A 257 17.37 -25.08 5.46
CA TYR A 257 18.50 -24.56 4.69
C TYR A 257 18.89 -25.53 3.57
N ALA A 258 18.98 -26.83 3.87
CA ALA A 258 19.28 -27.86 2.88
C ALA A 258 18.21 -27.93 1.77
N VAL A 259 16.93 -27.89 2.12
CA VAL A 259 15.82 -27.87 1.15
C VAL A 259 15.84 -26.59 0.31
N ALA A 260 16.07 -25.44 0.94
CA ALA A 260 16.16 -24.14 0.28
C ALA A 260 17.31 -24.10 -0.75
N LYS A 261 18.45 -24.72 -0.41
CA LYS A 261 19.65 -24.83 -1.25
C LYS A 261 19.50 -25.79 -2.43
N ALA A 262 18.55 -26.74 -2.36
CA ALA A 262 18.37 -27.76 -3.39
C ALA A 262 17.90 -27.19 -4.76
N GLY A 263 17.35 -25.97 -4.80
CA GLY A 263 16.94 -25.31 -6.04
C GLY A 263 15.71 -25.94 -6.71
N SER A 264 14.82 -26.55 -5.93
CA SER A 264 13.63 -27.28 -6.42
C SER A 264 12.49 -26.34 -6.86
N SER A 265 11.49 -26.92 -7.54
CA SER A 265 10.28 -26.20 -7.94
C SER A 265 9.48 -25.70 -6.73
N LYS A 266 8.59 -24.73 -6.90
CA LYS A 266 7.79 -24.20 -5.79
C LYS A 266 6.95 -25.28 -5.11
N HIS A 267 6.39 -26.21 -5.88
CA HIS A 267 5.54 -27.25 -5.32
C HIS A 267 6.33 -28.27 -4.49
N GLU A 268 7.45 -28.76 -5.03
CA GLU A 268 8.34 -29.71 -4.33
C GLU A 268 8.94 -29.08 -3.08
N ARG A 269 9.39 -27.82 -3.16
CA ARG A 269 9.90 -27.08 -2.01
C ARG A 269 8.84 -26.89 -0.93
N GLY A 270 7.62 -26.52 -1.34
CA GLY A 270 6.51 -26.36 -0.41
C GLY A 270 6.17 -27.66 0.33
N ALA A 271 6.13 -28.79 -0.39
CA ALA A 271 5.91 -30.10 0.22
C ALA A 271 7.02 -30.47 1.21
N ALA A 272 8.29 -30.27 0.84
CA ALA A 272 9.42 -30.55 1.72
C ALA A 272 9.43 -29.69 3.00
N PHE A 273 9.06 -28.40 2.91
CA PHE A 273 8.90 -27.57 4.12
C PHE A 273 7.73 -28.04 4.99
N SER A 274 6.61 -28.43 4.38
CA SER A 274 5.48 -29.02 5.11
C SER A 274 5.86 -30.31 5.83
N GLU A 275 6.60 -31.21 5.18
CA GLU A 275 7.09 -32.45 5.79
C GLU A 275 7.98 -32.18 7.01
N ILE A 276 8.91 -31.22 6.92
CA ILE A 276 9.75 -30.84 8.07
C ILE A 276 8.88 -30.27 9.20
N LYS A 277 7.89 -29.44 8.88
CA LYS A 277 6.98 -28.88 9.88
C LYS A 277 6.17 -29.99 10.57
N GLU A 278 5.64 -30.95 9.81
CA GLU A 278 4.90 -32.09 10.35
C GLU A 278 5.78 -33.00 11.20
N GLU A 279 7.03 -33.23 10.80
CA GLU A 279 8.01 -33.99 11.61
C GLU A 279 8.28 -33.31 12.95
N ILE A 280 8.47 -31.99 12.94
CA ILE A 280 8.67 -31.20 14.17
C ILE A 280 7.42 -31.28 15.04
N LEU A 281 6.23 -31.09 14.49
CA LEU A 281 4.97 -31.22 15.24
C LEU A 281 4.82 -32.61 15.85
N ALA A 282 5.15 -33.67 15.10
CA ALA A 282 5.07 -35.06 15.58
C ALA A 282 6.07 -35.38 16.71
N SER A 283 7.08 -34.55 16.94
CA SER A 283 8.00 -34.69 18.08
C SER A 283 7.43 -34.20 19.41
N PHE A 284 6.27 -33.53 19.39
CA PHE A 284 5.54 -33.07 20.57
C PHE A 284 4.38 -34.03 20.88
N THR A 285 3.99 -34.09 22.15
CA THR A 285 2.84 -34.88 22.60
C THR A 285 1.53 -34.34 22.02
N GLU A 286 0.44 -35.10 22.14
CA GLU A 286 -0.89 -34.64 21.68
C GLU A 286 -1.36 -33.41 22.45
N GLU A 287 -1.17 -33.39 23.79
CA GLU A 287 -1.50 -32.25 24.64
C GLU A 287 -0.69 -31.00 24.28
N GLU A 288 0.63 -31.12 24.08
CA GLU A 288 1.48 -30.00 23.66
C GLU A 288 1.12 -29.47 22.27
N ARG A 289 0.64 -30.34 21.35
CA ARG A 289 0.22 -29.91 20.01
C ARG A 289 -1.09 -29.11 20.07
N GLU A 290 -2.02 -29.48 20.94
CA GLU A 290 -3.27 -28.74 21.13
C GLU A 290 -3.02 -27.36 21.77
N GLU A 291 -2.08 -27.27 22.72
CA GLU A 291 -1.80 -26.02 23.44
C GLU A 291 -0.82 -25.10 22.70
N LEU A 292 0.26 -25.65 22.12
CA LEU A 292 1.38 -24.90 21.57
C LEU A 292 1.45 -24.92 20.03
N GLY A 293 0.52 -25.58 19.34
CA GLY A 293 0.58 -25.81 17.90
C GLY A 293 0.77 -24.54 17.05
N ASP A 294 0.09 -23.45 17.41
CA ASP A 294 0.21 -22.15 16.74
C ASP A 294 1.58 -21.51 17.01
N MET A 295 2.05 -21.57 18.25
CA MET A 295 3.37 -21.08 18.64
C MET A 295 4.49 -21.86 17.94
N ILE A 296 4.37 -23.19 17.87
CA ILE A 296 5.31 -24.06 17.14
C ILE A 296 5.33 -23.68 15.67
N SER A 297 4.16 -23.51 15.04
CA SER A 297 4.04 -23.11 13.65
C SER A 297 4.71 -21.77 13.36
N LYS A 298 4.57 -20.80 14.26
CA LYS A 298 5.17 -19.48 14.15
C LYS A 298 6.70 -19.50 14.30
N TYR A 299 7.21 -20.26 15.27
CA TYR A 299 8.65 -20.43 15.45
C TYR A 299 9.30 -21.20 14.31
N PHE A 300 8.61 -22.20 13.75
CA PHE A 300 9.04 -22.85 12.51
C PHE A 300 9.15 -21.83 11.36
N ALA A 301 8.12 -21.00 11.13
CA ALA A 301 8.15 -19.98 10.08
C ALA A 301 9.26 -18.95 10.29
N LYS A 302 9.60 -18.62 11.55
CA LYS A 302 10.74 -17.75 11.90
C LYS A 302 12.08 -18.39 11.55
N ALA A 303 12.27 -19.66 11.91
CA ALA A 303 13.46 -20.43 11.53
C ALA A 303 13.56 -20.60 10.01
N GLU A 304 12.44 -20.85 9.32
CA GLU A 304 12.37 -20.96 7.88
C GLU A 304 12.84 -19.67 7.20
N LYS A 305 12.29 -18.53 7.64
CA LYS A 305 12.67 -17.21 7.14
C LYS A 305 14.15 -16.90 7.37
N ALA A 306 14.70 -17.28 8.52
CA ALA A 306 16.11 -17.10 8.83
C ALA A 306 17.01 -17.91 7.88
N ALA A 307 16.76 -19.21 7.76
CA ALA A 307 17.53 -20.11 6.89
C ALA A 307 17.53 -19.66 5.42
N ILE A 308 16.37 -19.27 4.89
CA ILE A 308 16.24 -18.78 3.51
C ILE A 308 17.00 -17.47 3.31
N ARG A 309 16.94 -16.56 4.30
CA ARG A 309 17.65 -15.29 4.23
C ARG A 309 19.16 -15.51 4.26
N ASP A 310 19.64 -16.39 5.12
CA ASP A 310 21.06 -16.68 5.28
C ASP A 310 21.63 -17.37 4.04
N LEU A 311 20.87 -18.25 3.37
CA LEU A 311 21.27 -18.82 2.08
C LEU A 311 21.53 -17.74 1.03
N VAL A 312 20.62 -16.77 0.92
CA VAL A 312 20.76 -15.67 -0.06
C VAL A 312 21.92 -14.75 0.29
N LEU A 313 22.12 -14.42 1.56
CA LEU A 313 23.18 -13.51 2.00
C LEU A 313 24.57 -14.15 1.97
N ASN A 314 24.69 -15.41 2.40
CA ASN A 314 25.97 -16.08 2.56
C ASN A 314 26.44 -16.73 1.26
N GLU A 315 25.53 -17.31 0.48
CA GLU A 315 25.87 -18.05 -0.74
C GLU A 315 25.48 -17.33 -2.02
N GLY A 316 24.62 -16.29 -1.96
CA GLY A 316 24.13 -15.61 -3.16
C GLY A 316 23.19 -16.45 -4.01
N ILE A 317 22.65 -17.54 -3.45
CA ILE A 317 21.78 -18.50 -4.13
C ILE A 317 20.34 -18.29 -3.69
N ARG A 318 19.42 -18.33 -4.65
CA ARG A 318 17.97 -18.25 -4.42
C ARG A 318 17.35 -19.64 -4.33
N LEU A 319 16.12 -19.69 -3.81
CA LEU A 319 15.35 -20.91 -3.61
C LEU A 319 15.12 -21.79 -4.85
N ASP A 320 15.24 -21.21 -6.04
CA ASP A 320 15.13 -21.91 -7.32
C ASP A 320 16.50 -22.12 -8.01
N GLY A 321 17.58 -22.07 -7.23
CA GLY A 321 18.95 -22.35 -7.66
C GLY A 321 19.65 -21.20 -8.40
N ARG A 322 18.92 -20.14 -8.74
CA ARG A 322 19.46 -18.98 -9.47
C ARG A 322 20.32 -18.08 -8.60
N LYS A 323 21.24 -17.35 -9.24
CA LYS A 323 21.95 -16.22 -8.66
C LYS A 323 21.03 -14.99 -8.50
N THR A 324 21.53 -13.97 -7.80
CA THR A 324 20.80 -12.72 -7.55
C THR A 324 20.55 -11.89 -8.81
N ASP A 325 21.40 -12.03 -9.83
CA ASP A 325 21.37 -11.33 -11.12
C ASP A 325 20.73 -12.15 -12.27
N GLU A 326 20.38 -13.41 -12.01
CA GLU A 326 19.79 -14.30 -13.03
C GLU A 326 18.27 -14.19 -13.08
N ILE A 327 17.73 -14.02 -14.30
CA ILE A 327 16.29 -14.02 -14.57
C ILE A 327 15.77 -15.44 -14.84
N ARG A 328 14.48 -15.68 -14.52
CA ARG A 328 13.80 -16.95 -14.86
C ARG A 328 13.63 -17.07 -16.38
N PRO A 329 13.54 -18.28 -16.94
CA PRO A 329 13.24 -18.49 -18.35
C PRO A 329 11.99 -17.73 -18.80
N ILE A 330 12.08 -17.12 -19.98
CA ILE A 330 10.99 -16.35 -20.57
C ILE A 330 10.49 -17.08 -21.81
N TRP A 331 9.16 -17.18 -21.92
CA TRP A 331 8.48 -17.64 -23.12
C TRP A 331 7.34 -16.68 -23.44
N CYS A 332 7.22 -16.33 -24.72
CA CYS A 332 6.23 -15.41 -25.21
C CYS A 332 5.55 -15.99 -26.44
N GLU A 333 4.25 -15.77 -26.57
CA GLU A 333 3.46 -16.08 -27.75
C GLU A 333 2.51 -14.91 -28.02
N VAL A 334 2.39 -14.50 -29.28
CA VAL A 334 1.44 -13.46 -29.72
C VAL A 334 0.37 -14.11 -30.57
N ASP A 335 -0.81 -13.48 -30.64
CA ASP A 335 -1.95 -13.95 -31.44
C ASP A 335 -2.49 -15.33 -31.01
N TYR A 336 -2.49 -15.58 -29.69
CA TYR A 336 -2.96 -16.84 -29.12
C TYR A 336 -4.49 -17.00 -29.18
N LEU A 337 -5.24 -15.91 -29.00
CA LEU A 337 -6.70 -15.91 -29.01
C LEU A 337 -7.24 -15.48 -30.39
N PRO A 338 -8.06 -16.31 -31.06
CA PRO A 338 -8.45 -16.09 -32.44
C PRO A 338 -9.47 -14.97 -32.67
N SER A 339 -10.18 -14.52 -31.62
CA SER A 339 -11.31 -13.57 -31.75
C SER A 339 -11.02 -12.19 -31.17
N THR A 340 -9.89 -11.99 -30.50
CA THR A 340 -9.52 -10.69 -29.89
C THR A 340 -8.82 -9.80 -30.90
N HIS A 341 -8.88 -8.47 -30.76
CA HIS A 341 -8.11 -7.57 -31.64
C HIS A 341 -6.60 -7.77 -31.47
N GLY A 342 -6.14 -8.07 -30.24
CA GLY A 342 -4.78 -8.49 -29.96
C GLY A 342 -4.74 -9.38 -28.73
N SER A 343 -3.81 -10.34 -28.72
CA SER A 343 -3.56 -11.19 -27.56
C SER A 343 -2.10 -11.59 -27.47
N ALA A 344 -1.64 -11.82 -26.23
CA ALA A 344 -0.32 -12.35 -25.97
C ALA A 344 -0.31 -13.18 -24.69
N ILE A 345 0.49 -14.26 -24.70
CA ILE A 345 0.91 -14.95 -23.49
C ILE A 345 2.33 -14.52 -23.17
N PHE A 346 2.55 -14.09 -21.92
CA PHE A 346 3.87 -13.86 -21.36
C PHE A 346 4.08 -14.79 -20.17
N THR A 347 5.13 -15.60 -20.22
CA THR A 347 5.52 -16.50 -19.12
C THR A 347 6.94 -16.20 -18.69
N ARG A 348 7.14 -16.03 -17.38
CA ARG A 348 8.46 -15.88 -16.75
C ARG A 348 8.57 -16.85 -15.57
N GLY A 349 9.21 -18.00 -15.82
CA GLY A 349 9.20 -19.15 -14.92
C GLY A 349 7.77 -19.59 -14.59
N GLU A 350 7.45 -19.75 -13.31
CA GLU A 350 6.12 -20.17 -12.83
C GLU A 350 5.05 -19.06 -12.84
N THR A 351 5.33 -17.89 -13.43
CA THR A 351 4.37 -16.77 -13.52
C THR A 351 3.95 -16.57 -14.97
N GLN A 352 2.66 -16.66 -15.25
CA GLN A 352 2.09 -16.49 -16.59
C GLN A 352 0.98 -15.43 -16.58
N ALA A 353 0.92 -14.63 -17.64
CA ALA A 353 -0.16 -13.70 -17.92
C ALA A 353 -0.66 -13.91 -19.35
N LEU A 354 -1.97 -14.01 -19.50
CA LEU A 354 -2.67 -13.89 -20.79
C LEU A 354 -3.24 -12.47 -20.85
N ALA A 355 -2.71 -11.66 -21.76
CA ALA A 355 -3.14 -10.29 -21.99
C ALA A 355 -3.93 -10.20 -23.30
N THR A 356 -4.94 -9.33 -23.33
CA THR A 356 -5.73 -9.04 -24.53
C THR A 356 -5.88 -7.54 -24.70
N VAL A 357 -5.91 -7.09 -25.95
CA VAL A 357 -6.18 -5.70 -26.30
C VAL A 357 -7.51 -5.63 -27.04
N THR A 358 -8.35 -4.68 -26.63
CA THR A 358 -9.61 -4.36 -27.31
C THR A 358 -9.59 -2.89 -27.73
N LEU A 359 -10.07 -2.62 -28.94
CA LEU A 359 -10.15 -1.28 -29.52
C LEU A 359 -11.61 -0.86 -29.59
N GLY A 360 -11.91 0.34 -29.12
CA GLY A 360 -13.23 0.95 -29.12
C GLY A 360 -13.23 2.35 -29.70
N THR A 361 -14.42 2.94 -29.77
CA THR A 361 -14.62 4.35 -30.13
C THR A 361 -14.63 5.21 -28.86
N SER A 362 -14.79 6.52 -29.02
CA SER A 362 -14.95 7.44 -27.87
C SER A 362 -16.12 7.09 -26.94
N ARG A 363 -17.10 6.29 -27.40
CA ARG A 363 -18.21 5.82 -26.54
C ARG A 363 -17.78 4.80 -25.49
N GLU A 364 -16.65 4.13 -25.71
CA GLU A 364 -16.09 3.13 -24.81
C GLU A 364 -15.05 3.72 -23.84
N ALA A 365 -14.82 5.04 -23.90
CA ALA A 365 -13.96 5.75 -22.96
C ALA A 365 -14.46 5.56 -21.52
N ASN A 366 -13.52 5.35 -20.60
CA ASN A 366 -13.86 5.14 -19.20
C ASN A 366 -14.14 6.50 -18.55
N LEU A 367 -15.40 6.76 -18.21
CA LEU A 367 -15.82 7.99 -17.54
C LEU A 367 -15.47 7.96 -16.06
N ILE A 368 -14.69 8.94 -15.63
CA ILE A 368 -14.31 9.15 -14.24
C ILE A 368 -15.20 10.25 -13.66
N ASP A 369 -15.95 9.92 -12.63
CA ASP A 369 -16.79 10.87 -11.88
C ASP A 369 -16.41 10.80 -10.39
N MET A 370 -15.44 11.63 -10.01
CA MET A 370 -15.05 11.84 -8.61
C MET A 370 -15.36 13.29 -8.21
N PRO A 371 -15.59 13.55 -6.92
CA PRO A 371 -15.76 14.92 -6.43
C PRO A 371 -14.56 15.82 -6.75
N SER A 372 -13.34 15.27 -6.73
CA SER A 372 -12.10 15.99 -7.01
C SER A 372 -11.64 15.96 -8.47
N PHE A 373 -12.31 15.20 -9.34
CA PHE A 373 -11.96 15.07 -10.75
C PHE A 373 -13.08 14.46 -11.59
N GLU A 374 -13.42 15.13 -12.68
CA GLU A 374 -14.25 14.59 -13.76
C GLU A 374 -13.40 14.49 -15.01
N GLY A 375 -13.48 13.38 -15.72
CA GLY A 375 -12.72 13.19 -16.94
C GLY A 375 -13.05 11.89 -17.65
N GLU A 376 -12.35 11.66 -18.76
CA GLU A 376 -12.46 10.44 -19.54
C GLU A 376 -11.07 9.84 -19.71
N GLU A 377 -10.98 8.52 -19.62
CA GLU A 377 -9.76 7.77 -19.82
C GLU A 377 -9.89 6.90 -21.07
N THR A 378 -9.03 7.15 -22.05
CA THR A 378 -9.01 6.45 -23.33
C THR A 378 -8.08 5.24 -23.34
N PHE A 379 -7.23 5.07 -22.33
CA PHE A 379 -6.46 3.85 -22.10
C PHE A 379 -6.61 3.38 -20.66
N TYR A 380 -7.17 2.18 -20.47
CA TYR A 380 -7.38 1.61 -19.15
C TYR A 380 -7.10 0.12 -19.13
N LEU A 381 -6.51 -0.39 -18.04
CA LEU A 381 -6.07 -1.78 -17.94
C LEU A 381 -6.78 -2.48 -16.78
N HIS A 382 -7.40 -3.62 -17.08
CA HIS A 382 -7.99 -4.48 -16.07
C HIS A 382 -7.11 -5.69 -15.76
N TYR A 383 -6.79 -5.86 -14.49
CA TYR A 383 -6.05 -7.01 -13.99
C TYR A 383 -6.98 -7.95 -13.21
N ASN A 384 -6.95 -9.24 -13.55
CA ASN A 384 -7.73 -10.28 -12.89
C ASN A 384 -6.79 -11.32 -12.29
N PHE A 385 -7.04 -11.73 -11.04
CA PHE A 385 -6.25 -12.71 -10.32
C PHE A 385 -7.10 -13.91 -9.85
N PRO A 386 -7.45 -14.81 -10.79
CA PRO A 386 -8.33 -15.93 -10.50
C PRO A 386 -7.64 -16.95 -9.58
N PRO A 387 -8.41 -17.70 -8.78
CA PRO A 387 -7.85 -18.56 -7.75
C PRO A 387 -7.06 -19.76 -8.31
N PHE A 388 -7.36 -20.20 -9.53
CA PHE A 388 -6.56 -21.22 -10.22
C PHE A 388 -5.11 -20.78 -10.48
N SER A 389 -4.81 -19.48 -10.48
CA SER A 389 -3.44 -18.97 -10.69
C SER A 389 -2.48 -19.36 -9.55
N THR A 390 -3.02 -19.67 -8.38
CA THR A 390 -2.26 -20.19 -7.22
C THR A 390 -2.59 -21.64 -6.89
N GLY A 391 -3.46 -22.29 -7.68
CA GLY A 391 -3.92 -23.66 -7.41
C GLY A 391 -4.86 -23.78 -6.22
N GLU A 392 -5.47 -22.69 -5.79
CA GLU A 392 -6.34 -22.65 -4.61
C GLU A 392 -7.82 -22.57 -5.02
N ALA A 393 -8.72 -23.09 -4.18
CA ALA A 393 -10.16 -22.89 -4.30
C ALA A 393 -10.62 -21.85 -3.28
N ARG A 394 -11.21 -20.74 -3.73
CA ARG A 394 -11.82 -19.71 -2.88
C ARG A 394 -13.06 -19.11 -3.54
N PRO A 395 -14.02 -18.58 -2.75
CA PRO A 395 -15.21 -17.94 -3.31
C PRO A 395 -14.85 -16.79 -4.26
N ILE A 396 -15.45 -16.80 -5.45
CA ILE A 396 -15.30 -15.71 -6.41
C ILE A 396 -16.15 -14.53 -5.93
N ARG A 397 -15.49 -13.47 -5.48
CA ARG A 397 -16.10 -12.18 -5.14
C ARG A 397 -15.84 -11.18 -6.27
N GLY A 398 -16.34 -9.95 -6.13
CA GLY A 398 -15.96 -8.87 -7.05
C GLY A 398 -14.47 -8.55 -6.98
N THR A 399 -14.01 -7.71 -7.92
CA THR A 399 -12.61 -7.29 -8.04
C THR A 399 -12.06 -6.77 -6.71
N SER A 400 -10.97 -7.36 -6.25
CA SER A 400 -10.31 -7.00 -5.00
C SER A 400 -9.53 -5.69 -5.11
N ARG A 401 -9.26 -5.06 -3.97
CA ARG A 401 -8.38 -3.87 -3.90
C ARG A 401 -6.99 -4.16 -4.48
N ARG A 402 -6.48 -5.39 -4.31
CA ARG A 402 -5.17 -5.80 -4.84
C ARG A 402 -5.17 -5.86 -6.36
N GLU A 403 -6.23 -6.38 -6.96
CA GLU A 403 -6.37 -6.43 -8.41
C GLU A 403 -6.42 -5.04 -9.04
N ILE A 404 -7.19 -4.11 -8.44
CA ILE A 404 -7.24 -2.72 -8.88
C ILE A 404 -5.85 -2.06 -8.78
N GLY A 405 -5.14 -2.28 -7.67
CA GLY A 405 -3.78 -1.76 -7.50
C GLY A 405 -2.78 -2.29 -8.52
N HIS A 406 -2.78 -3.60 -8.78
CA HIS A 406 -1.89 -4.20 -9.79
C HIS A 406 -2.26 -3.77 -11.22
N GLY A 407 -3.55 -3.61 -11.52
CA GLY A 407 -4.01 -3.09 -12.80
C GLY A 407 -3.51 -1.67 -13.05
N ASN A 408 -3.71 -0.78 -12.06
CA ASN A 408 -3.21 0.59 -12.13
C ASN A 408 -1.67 0.66 -12.27
N LEU A 409 -0.92 -0.20 -11.55
CA LEU A 409 0.53 -0.29 -11.68
C LEU A 409 0.96 -0.63 -13.12
N ALA A 410 0.33 -1.62 -13.74
CA ALA A 410 0.62 -1.99 -15.12
C ALA A 410 0.16 -0.91 -16.12
N GLN A 411 -0.99 -0.28 -15.87
CA GLN A 411 -1.51 0.82 -16.69
C GLN A 411 -0.53 1.99 -16.71
N ARG A 412 -0.04 2.43 -15.55
CA ARG A 412 0.95 3.51 -15.41
C ARG A 412 2.23 3.25 -16.19
N ALA A 413 2.70 2.01 -16.19
CA ALA A 413 3.89 1.61 -16.94
C ALA A 413 3.71 1.67 -18.47
N LEU A 414 2.46 1.56 -18.96
CA LEU A 414 2.16 1.51 -20.39
C LEU A 414 1.52 2.80 -20.92
N LYS A 415 0.94 3.65 -20.06
CA LYS A 415 0.17 4.83 -20.45
C LYS A 415 0.95 5.77 -21.36
N ARG A 416 2.23 6.02 -21.04
CA ARG A 416 3.12 6.88 -21.86
C ARG A 416 3.63 6.20 -23.13
N MET A 417 3.39 4.89 -23.29
CA MET A 417 3.75 4.15 -24.50
C MET A 417 2.61 4.12 -25.53
N ILE A 418 1.39 4.54 -25.14
CA ILE A 418 0.27 4.69 -26.07
C ILE A 418 0.51 5.94 -26.93
N PRO A 419 0.45 5.85 -28.26
CA PRO A 419 0.62 7.00 -29.14
C PRO A 419 -0.38 8.11 -28.84
N GLU A 420 0.08 9.37 -28.78
CA GLU A 420 -0.78 10.53 -28.55
C GLU A 420 -1.84 10.71 -29.63
N ASP A 421 -1.55 10.27 -30.87
CA ASP A 421 -2.44 10.33 -32.02
C ASP A 421 -3.34 9.10 -32.16
N CYS A 422 -3.39 8.21 -31.16
CA CYS A 422 -4.26 7.04 -31.17
C CYS A 422 -5.75 7.45 -31.20
N PRO A 423 -6.50 7.21 -32.29
CA PRO A 423 -7.89 7.65 -32.40
C PRO A 423 -8.88 6.70 -31.72
N TYR A 424 -8.39 5.68 -31.01
CA TYR A 424 -9.18 4.62 -30.42
C TYR A 424 -9.11 4.66 -28.90
N THR A 425 -10.19 4.23 -28.25
CA THR A 425 -10.12 3.81 -26.85
C THR A 425 -9.50 2.42 -26.79
N VAL A 426 -8.51 2.23 -25.91
CA VAL A 426 -7.73 1.00 -25.76
C VAL A 426 -7.99 0.41 -24.36
N ARG A 427 -8.38 -0.87 -24.32
CA ARG A 427 -8.63 -1.63 -23.09
C ARG A 427 -7.79 -2.90 -23.02
#